data_AF-A0A6V8R072-F1
#
_entry.id   AF-A0A6V8R072-F1
#
_cell.length_a   1.000
_cell.length_b   1.000
_cell.length_c   1.000
_cell.angle_alpha   90.00
_cell.angle_beta   90.00
_cell.angle_gamma   90.00
#
_symmetry.space_group_name_H-M   'P 1'
#
loop_
_entity.id
_entity.type
_entity.pdbx_description
1 polymer ?
#
loop_
_entity_poly.entity_id
_entity_poly.type
_entity_poly.pdbx_seq_one_letter_code
_entity_poly.pdbx_strand_id
1 'polypeptide(L)'
;MESCDASQQWNIWVHVESRRRLLAACFLLDVHASSYLEQPRAAIIGLDYTDPATLPVPLSMGTLHLWDAQNYEEWSRMSQAAMPETIGATSLEHISAANIASIPAFDASLFLLAFVLQLPQRQSLTKIDLLDNASSISMSHFRIMNLFPDSPVAMSHLALHYTPLHTLLSVSGDSWVFNKKVLQATDFMEHQRELEKWRDSGSAAVATAFAARALNLFLGLSRYASKDGSASSIPPRFQRAQQKDISDFWGIYVCALICWAFGHIGISRTETKAPTRKAAIQWLLDVSSMEPGQIEEMTVRDKQVGSGAVSLARAALEKDCLGGRNILLADAVGVLKKLEEGDNYRRF
;
A
#
# COMPACT_ATOMS: atom_id res chain seq x y z
N MET A 1 -11.53 -16.02 -49.02
CA MET A 1 -11.42 -14.55 -48.87
C MET A 1 -11.71 -14.11 -47.43
N GLU A 2 -12.54 -14.85 -46.68
CA GLU A 2 -12.88 -14.56 -45.26
C GLU A 2 -11.71 -14.70 -44.25
N SER A 3 -10.73 -15.57 -44.49
CA SER A 3 -9.60 -15.78 -43.55
C SER A 3 -8.65 -14.59 -43.44
N CYS A 4 -8.46 -13.84 -44.52
CA CYS A 4 -7.62 -12.63 -44.53
C CYS A 4 -8.26 -11.49 -43.72
N ASP A 5 -9.59 -11.36 -43.80
CA ASP A 5 -10.36 -10.35 -43.08
C ASP A 5 -10.37 -10.63 -41.56
N ALA A 6 -10.60 -11.88 -41.15
CA ALA A 6 -10.56 -12.27 -39.73
C ALA A 6 -9.18 -12.05 -39.08
N SER A 7 -8.09 -12.35 -39.80
CA SER A 7 -6.73 -12.09 -39.34
C SER A 7 -6.45 -10.59 -39.16
N GLN A 8 -6.92 -9.76 -40.10
CA GLN A 8 -6.78 -8.31 -39.99
C GLN A 8 -7.61 -7.74 -38.83
N GLN A 9 -8.83 -8.23 -38.63
CA GLN A 9 -9.70 -7.84 -37.50
C GLN A 9 -9.08 -8.22 -36.15
N TRP A 10 -8.48 -9.40 -36.04
CA TRP A 10 -7.77 -9.82 -34.83
C TRP A 10 -6.61 -8.88 -34.50
N ASN A 11 -5.79 -8.50 -35.49
CA ASN A 11 -4.69 -7.55 -35.29
C ASN A 11 -5.19 -6.17 -34.83
N ILE A 12 -6.27 -5.67 -35.41
CA ILE A 12 -6.90 -4.41 -34.99
C ILE A 12 -7.39 -4.52 -33.55
N TRP A 13 -8.06 -5.63 -33.20
CA TRP A 13 -8.55 -5.88 -31.85
C TRP A 13 -7.40 -5.94 -30.84
N VAL A 14 -6.32 -6.68 -31.12
CA VAL A 14 -5.14 -6.78 -30.26
C VAL A 14 -4.54 -5.39 -30.03
N HIS A 15 -4.43 -4.57 -31.08
CA HIS A 15 -3.90 -3.21 -30.96
C HIS A 15 -4.78 -2.31 -30.08
N VAL A 16 -6.09 -2.37 -30.25
CA VAL A 16 -7.06 -1.61 -29.43
C VAL A 16 -7.02 -2.08 -27.98
N GLU A 17 -7.02 -3.40 -27.75
CA GLU A 17 -7.01 -3.99 -26.42
C GLU A 17 -5.69 -3.71 -25.68
N SER A 18 -4.56 -3.74 -26.40
CA SER A 18 -3.25 -3.34 -25.86
C SER A 18 -3.28 -1.91 -25.31
N ARG A 19 -3.89 -0.98 -26.06
CA ARG A 19 -4.04 0.43 -25.63
C ARG A 19 -4.95 0.56 -24.41
N ARG A 20 -6.04 -0.21 -24.34
CA ARG A 20 -6.94 -0.23 -23.18
C ARG A 20 -6.23 -0.70 -21.91
N ARG A 21 -5.51 -1.83 -22.00
CA ARG A 21 -4.72 -2.36 -20.88
C ARG A 21 -3.60 -1.43 -20.46
N LEU A 22 -2.94 -0.76 -21.43
CA LEU A 22 -1.95 0.26 -21.14
C LEU A 22 -2.56 1.45 -20.40
N LEU A 23 -3.73 1.95 -20.82
CA LEU A 23 -4.44 3.03 -20.11
C LEU A 23 -4.77 2.63 -18.67
N ALA A 24 -5.27 1.42 -18.45
CA ALA A 24 -5.55 0.90 -17.11
C ALA A 24 -4.28 0.79 -16.25
N ALA A 25 -3.16 0.34 -16.83
CA ALA A 25 -1.87 0.30 -16.14
C ALA A 25 -1.34 1.70 -15.82
N CYS A 26 -1.50 2.67 -16.73
CA CYS A 26 -1.15 4.07 -16.48
C CYS A 26 -1.97 4.66 -15.33
N PHE A 27 -3.29 4.42 -15.30
CA PHE A 27 -4.14 4.81 -14.18
C PHE A 27 -3.64 4.21 -12.86
N LEU A 28 -3.34 2.90 -12.86
CA LEU A 28 -2.83 2.20 -11.69
C LEU A 28 -1.54 2.86 -11.17
N LEU A 29 -0.57 3.06 -12.05
CA LEU A 29 0.72 3.66 -11.69
C LEU A 29 0.58 5.11 -11.22
N ASP A 30 -0.30 5.89 -11.82
CA ASP A 30 -0.49 7.31 -11.50
C ASP A 30 -1.08 7.51 -10.09
N VAL A 31 -2.15 6.79 -9.75
CA VAL A 31 -2.74 6.84 -8.40
C VAL A 31 -1.78 6.26 -7.35
N HIS A 32 -1.09 5.17 -7.71
CA HIS A 32 -0.13 4.53 -6.82
C HIS A 32 1.07 5.43 -6.53
N ALA A 33 1.70 6.02 -7.56
CA ALA A 33 2.81 6.96 -7.42
C ALA A 33 2.38 8.23 -6.67
N SER A 34 1.15 8.71 -6.87
CA SER A 34 0.64 9.84 -6.11
C SER A 34 0.55 9.56 -4.61
N SER A 35 0.16 8.34 -4.22
CA SER A 35 0.05 7.94 -2.81
C SER A 35 1.40 7.62 -2.18
N TYR A 36 2.24 6.86 -2.88
CA TYR A 36 3.47 6.28 -2.34
C TYR A 36 4.72 7.11 -2.59
N LEU A 37 4.70 7.98 -3.61
CA LEU A 37 5.83 8.80 -4.00
C LEU A 37 5.50 10.30 -3.94
N GLU A 38 4.30 10.66 -3.45
CA GLU A 38 3.79 12.04 -3.40
C GLU A 38 3.93 12.76 -4.75
N GLN A 39 3.83 12.01 -5.85
CA GLN A 39 3.95 12.59 -7.19
C GLN A 39 2.62 13.26 -7.58
N PRO A 40 2.68 14.46 -8.20
CA PRO A 40 1.51 15.03 -8.83
C PRO A 40 0.96 14.07 -9.87
N ARG A 41 -0.36 13.85 -9.85
CA ARG A 41 -1.05 13.03 -10.83
C ARG A 41 -0.91 13.64 -12.22
N ALA A 42 -0.82 12.79 -13.24
CA ALA A 42 -0.78 13.25 -14.62
C ALA A 42 -2.10 13.95 -14.98
N ALA A 43 -2.01 15.18 -15.50
CA ALA A 43 -3.17 15.88 -16.05
C ALA A 43 -3.53 15.27 -17.41
N ILE A 44 -4.36 14.23 -17.41
CA ILE A 44 -4.79 13.51 -18.61
C ILE A 44 -6.19 13.98 -19.00
N ILE A 45 -6.33 14.52 -20.22
CA ILE A 45 -7.63 14.94 -20.77
C ILE A 45 -8.57 13.73 -20.79
N GLY A 46 -9.74 13.87 -20.17
CA GLY A 46 -10.78 12.84 -20.13
C GLY A 46 -10.69 11.88 -18.94
N LEU A 47 -9.71 12.02 -18.05
CA LEU A 47 -9.70 11.33 -16.76
C LEU A 47 -9.95 12.33 -15.63
N ASP A 48 -11.14 12.27 -15.04
CA ASP A 48 -11.48 13.03 -13.84
C ASP A 48 -11.32 12.16 -12.61
N TYR A 49 -10.20 12.32 -11.90
CA TYR A 49 -9.95 11.60 -10.66
C TYR A 49 -10.71 12.15 -9.45
N THR A 50 -11.46 13.24 -9.60
CA THR A 50 -12.31 13.77 -8.53
C THR A 50 -13.63 13.03 -8.42
N ASP A 51 -14.08 12.41 -9.53
CA ASP A 51 -15.26 11.55 -9.56
C ASP A 51 -14.90 10.16 -10.13
N PRO A 52 -14.44 9.22 -9.28
CA PRO A 52 -14.10 7.86 -9.69
C PRO A 52 -15.23 7.11 -10.39
N ALA A 53 -16.50 7.49 -10.16
CA ALA A 53 -17.65 6.86 -10.79
C ALA A 53 -17.82 7.25 -12.28
N THR A 54 -17.03 8.20 -12.79
CA THR A 54 -17.04 8.59 -14.20
C THR A 54 -15.85 8.04 -14.98
N LEU A 55 -14.91 7.35 -14.31
CA LEU A 55 -13.63 6.99 -14.90
C LEU A 55 -13.80 6.02 -16.08
N PRO A 56 -13.35 6.41 -17.30
CA PRO A 56 -13.40 5.56 -18.49
C PRO A 56 -12.24 4.55 -18.53
N VAL A 57 -11.81 4.06 -17.36
CA VAL A 57 -10.72 3.09 -17.25
C VAL A 57 -11.26 1.69 -17.53
N PRO A 58 -10.79 1.01 -18.60
CA PRO A 58 -11.36 -0.27 -19.03
C PRO A 58 -10.92 -1.42 -18.12
N LEU A 59 -11.84 -2.34 -17.85
CA LEU A 59 -11.62 -3.59 -17.13
C LEU A 59 -11.25 -4.70 -18.12
N SER A 60 -10.32 -5.58 -17.73
CA SER A 60 -9.80 -6.65 -18.59
C SER A 60 -10.57 -7.96 -18.49
N MET A 61 -11.35 -8.18 -17.42
CA MET A 61 -12.03 -9.44 -17.12
C MET A 61 -12.94 -9.92 -18.25
N GLY A 62 -13.63 -8.99 -18.93
CA GLY A 62 -14.52 -9.31 -20.05
C GLY A 62 -13.79 -9.75 -21.32
N THR A 63 -12.48 -9.45 -21.44
CA THR A 63 -11.68 -9.69 -22.64
C THR A 63 -10.53 -10.67 -22.43
N LEU A 64 -10.31 -11.19 -21.22
CA LEU A 64 -9.19 -12.09 -20.91
C LEU A 64 -9.12 -13.32 -21.84
N HIS A 65 -10.24 -14.01 -22.03
CA HIS A 65 -10.30 -15.19 -22.89
C HIS A 65 -9.98 -14.86 -24.37
N LEU A 66 -10.37 -13.68 -24.85
CA LEU A 66 -10.03 -13.19 -26.18
C LEU A 66 -8.54 -12.84 -26.29
N TRP A 67 -7.96 -12.29 -25.22
CA TRP A 67 -6.55 -11.92 -25.16
C TRP A 67 -5.63 -13.15 -25.13
N ASP A 68 -6.06 -14.21 -24.46
CA ASP A 68 -5.29 -15.45 -24.32
C ASP A 68 -5.39 -16.38 -25.55
N ALA A 69 -6.23 -16.03 -26.53
CA ALA A 69 -6.34 -16.77 -27.78
C ALA A 69 -5.00 -16.82 -28.52
N GLN A 70 -4.59 -18.01 -28.95
CA GLN A 70 -3.25 -18.24 -29.51
C GLN A 70 -3.14 -17.83 -30.98
N ASN A 71 -4.27 -17.75 -31.69
CA ASN A 71 -4.35 -17.42 -33.10
C ASN A 71 -5.70 -16.80 -33.45
N TYR A 72 -5.79 -16.20 -34.65
CA TYR A 72 -7.01 -15.54 -35.10
C TYR A 72 -8.18 -16.52 -35.28
N GLU A 73 -7.91 -17.79 -35.62
CA GLU A 73 -8.96 -18.81 -35.80
C GLU A 73 -9.64 -19.16 -34.47
N GLU A 74 -8.89 -19.21 -33.38
CA GLU A 74 -9.42 -19.38 -32.03
C GLU A 74 -10.21 -18.14 -31.60
N TRP A 75 -9.61 -16.95 -31.77
CA TRP A 75 -10.24 -15.67 -31.43
C TRP A 75 -11.57 -15.44 -32.17
N SER A 76 -11.63 -15.75 -33.48
CA SER A 76 -12.82 -15.52 -34.29
C SER A 76 -14.00 -16.43 -33.95
N ARG A 77 -13.74 -17.55 -33.26
CA ARG A 77 -14.78 -18.47 -32.78
C ARG A 77 -15.39 -18.05 -31.44
N MET A 78 -14.78 -17.11 -30.74
CA MET A 78 -15.23 -16.63 -29.43
C MET A 78 -16.26 -15.50 -29.58
N SER A 79 -17.21 -15.43 -28.65
CA SER A 79 -18.17 -14.33 -28.59
C SER A 79 -17.47 -13.04 -28.18
N GLN A 80 -17.53 -12.01 -29.01
CA GLN A 80 -16.96 -10.70 -28.69
C GLN A 80 -17.96 -9.90 -27.84
N ALA A 81 -17.51 -9.38 -26.69
CA ALA A 81 -18.28 -8.38 -25.96
C ALA A 81 -18.31 -7.06 -26.77
N ALA A 82 -19.47 -6.38 -26.80
CA ALA A 82 -19.64 -5.18 -27.62
C ALA A 82 -18.67 -4.04 -27.23
N MET A 83 -18.41 -3.86 -25.93
CA MET A 83 -17.39 -2.98 -25.37
C MET A 83 -16.97 -3.52 -23.98
N PRO A 84 -15.69 -3.39 -23.57
CA PRO A 84 -15.28 -3.70 -22.20
C PRO A 84 -15.97 -2.75 -21.22
N GLU A 85 -16.39 -3.27 -20.07
CA GLU A 85 -16.84 -2.44 -18.95
C GLU A 85 -15.70 -1.53 -18.48
N THR A 86 -16.06 -0.39 -17.90
CA THR A 86 -15.11 0.54 -17.28
C THR A 86 -15.40 0.66 -15.79
N ILE A 87 -14.43 1.15 -15.02
CA ILE A 87 -14.60 1.44 -13.59
C ILE A 87 -15.85 2.29 -13.33
N GLY A 88 -16.06 3.36 -14.10
CA GLY A 88 -17.21 4.24 -13.93
C GLY A 88 -18.54 3.63 -14.36
N ALA A 89 -18.54 2.70 -15.32
CA ALA A 89 -19.74 1.98 -15.72
C ALA A 89 -20.15 0.91 -14.69
N THR A 90 -19.19 0.41 -13.90
CA THR A 90 -19.48 -0.48 -12.78
C THR A 90 -19.99 0.34 -11.60
N SER A 91 -21.16 -0.04 -11.03
CA SER A 91 -21.66 0.62 -9.82
C SER A 91 -20.71 0.34 -8.65
N LEU A 92 -19.82 1.31 -8.39
CA LEU A 92 -18.90 1.26 -7.27
C LEU A 92 -19.66 1.11 -5.96
N GLU A 93 -20.91 1.58 -5.83
CA GLU A 93 -21.75 1.46 -4.63
C GLU A 93 -22.22 0.04 -4.31
N HIS A 94 -22.34 -0.82 -5.31
CA HIS A 94 -22.90 -2.17 -5.13
C HIS A 94 -21.86 -3.29 -5.15
N ILE A 95 -20.59 -2.97 -5.36
CA ILE A 95 -19.52 -3.96 -5.32
C ILE A 95 -19.33 -4.50 -3.90
N SER A 96 -19.23 -5.83 -3.78
CA SER A 96 -18.95 -6.54 -2.53
C SER A 96 -17.56 -7.17 -2.53
N ALA A 97 -17.07 -7.55 -1.36
CA ALA A 97 -15.79 -8.28 -1.21
C ALA A 97 -15.79 -9.60 -2.00
N ALA A 98 -16.94 -10.28 -2.10
CA ALA A 98 -17.08 -11.50 -2.88
C ALA A 98 -16.94 -11.25 -4.39
N ASN A 99 -17.41 -10.09 -4.88
CA ASN A 99 -17.19 -9.69 -6.27
C ASN A 99 -15.71 -9.40 -6.52
N ILE A 100 -15.06 -8.66 -5.63
CA ILE A 100 -13.62 -8.38 -5.74
C ILE A 100 -12.78 -9.67 -5.74
N ALA A 101 -13.15 -10.64 -4.89
CA ALA A 101 -12.45 -11.92 -4.82
C ALA A 101 -12.66 -12.83 -6.05
N SER A 102 -13.68 -12.56 -6.88
CA SER A 102 -13.98 -13.37 -8.08
C SER A 102 -13.42 -12.80 -9.37
N ILE A 103 -12.96 -11.54 -9.38
CA ILE A 103 -12.38 -10.89 -10.56
C ILE A 103 -10.85 -11.08 -10.64
N PRO A 104 -10.23 -10.85 -11.82
CA PRO A 104 -8.78 -10.91 -11.99
C PRO A 104 -8.05 -9.92 -11.07
N ALA A 105 -6.86 -10.30 -10.61
CA ALA A 105 -6.07 -9.48 -9.68
C ALA A 105 -5.76 -8.08 -10.23
N PHE A 106 -5.49 -7.95 -11.53
CA PHE A 106 -5.26 -6.65 -12.15
C PHE A 106 -6.47 -5.73 -12.02
N ASP A 107 -7.67 -6.22 -12.36
CA ASP A 107 -8.92 -5.44 -12.25
C ASP A 107 -9.27 -5.14 -10.79
N ALA A 108 -9.03 -6.08 -9.86
CA ALA A 108 -9.17 -5.84 -8.43
C ALA A 108 -8.28 -4.68 -7.95
N SER A 109 -7.04 -4.58 -8.45
CA SER A 109 -6.16 -3.44 -8.16
C SER A 109 -6.66 -2.13 -8.74
N LEU A 110 -7.32 -2.15 -9.92
CA LEU A 110 -7.96 -0.96 -10.49
C LEU A 110 -9.10 -0.47 -9.58
N PHE A 111 -9.96 -1.38 -9.11
CA PHE A 111 -11.02 -1.04 -8.16
C PHE A 111 -10.45 -0.51 -6.84
N LEU A 112 -9.40 -1.13 -6.29
CA LEU A 112 -8.76 -0.65 -5.08
C LEU A 112 -8.35 0.82 -5.23
N LEU A 113 -7.68 1.17 -6.32
CA LEU A 113 -7.24 2.54 -6.56
C LEU A 113 -8.39 3.51 -6.84
N ALA A 114 -9.47 3.06 -7.47
CA ALA A 114 -10.70 3.85 -7.58
C ALA A 114 -11.30 4.18 -6.20
N PHE A 115 -11.28 3.23 -5.26
CA PHE A 115 -11.70 3.50 -3.88
C PHE A 115 -10.71 4.37 -3.11
N VAL A 116 -9.40 4.27 -3.36
CA VAL A 116 -8.40 5.18 -2.80
C VAL A 116 -8.67 6.62 -3.23
N LEU A 117 -9.11 6.85 -4.48
CA LEU A 117 -9.49 8.18 -4.96
C LEU A 117 -10.72 8.77 -4.25
N GLN A 118 -11.56 7.93 -3.61
CA GLN A 118 -12.71 8.37 -2.82
C GLN A 118 -12.33 8.78 -1.39
N LEU A 119 -11.09 8.55 -0.96
CA LEU A 119 -10.62 9.06 0.33
C LEU A 119 -10.59 10.60 0.30
N PRO A 120 -10.75 11.27 1.47
CA PRO A 120 -10.69 12.72 1.56
C PRO A 120 -9.45 13.30 0.85
N GLN A 121 -9.65 14.26 -0.04
CA GLN A 121 -8.53 14.86 -0.77
C GLN A 121 -7.74 15.79 0.15
N ARG A 122 -6.42 15.65 0.13
CA ARG A 122 -5.52 16.56 0.84
C ARG A 122 -5.41 17.88 0.11
N GLN A 123 -5.26 18.97 0.86
CA GLN A 123 -4.97 20.29 0.30
C GLN A 123 -3.59 20.37 -0.36
N SER A 124 -2.63 19.58 0.15
CA SER A 124 -1.28 19.43 -0.39
C SER A 124 -0.89 17.96 -0.39
N LEU A 125 -0.05 17.52 -1.33
CA LEU A 125 0.42 16.13 -1.41
C LEU A 125 1.20 15.71 -0.15
N THR A 126 1.98 16.63 0.41
CA THR A 126 2.89 16.38 1.54
C THR A 126 2.28 16.65 2.91
N LYS A 127 1.18 17.41 2.99
CA LYS A 127 0.56 17.81 4.26
C LYS A 127 -0.73 17.05 4.49
N ILE A 128 -0.98 16.69 5.75
CA ILE A 128 -2.21 16.03 6.17
C ILE A 128 -2.95 16.89 7.18
N ASP A 129 -4.27 16.76 7.17
CA ASP A 129 -5.11 17.30 8.23
C ASP A 129 -5.05 16.31 9.41
N LEU A 130 -4.48 16.76 10.54
CA LEU A 130 -4.32 15.93 11.72
C LEU A 130 -5.66 15.74 12.43
N LEU A 131 -5.90 14.51 12.89
CA LEU A 131 -6.99 14.20 13.79
C LEU A 131 -6.55 14.48 15.22
N ASP A 132 -7.36 15.23 15.98
CA ASP A 132 -7.07 15.50 17.39
C ASP A 132 -7.11 14.23 18.24
N ASN A 133 -8.06 13.32 17.96
CA ASN A 133 -8.18 12.01 18.61
C ASN A 133 -8.69 10.95 17.62
N ALA A 134 -8.40 9.69 17.92
CA ALA A 134 -8.76 8.53 17.11
C ALA A 134 -10.05 7.83 17.58
N SER A 135 -10.62 8.22 18.73
CA SER A 135 -11.79 7.56 19.32
C SER A 135 -13.06 7.61 18.46
N SER A 136 -13.17 8.59 17.55
CA SER A 136 -14.28 8.72 16.60
C SER A 136 -14.13 7.86 15.34
N ILE A 137 -12.95 7.29 15.12
CA ILE A 137 -12.63 6.49 13.94
C ILE A 137 -12.86 5.02 14.24
N SER A 138 -13.71 4.38 13.44
CA SER A 138 -13.81 2.91 13.40
C SER A 138 -13.27 2.38 12.10
N MET A 139 -12.40 1.37 12.17
CA MET A 139 -11.85 0.70 10.99
C MET A 139 -12.95 0.07 10.12
N SER A 140 -14.05 -0.38 10.73
CA SER A 140 -15.19 -0.99 10.05
C SER A 140 -15.91 -0.05 9.08
N HIS A 141 -15.75 1.27 9.23
CA HIS A 141 -16.34 2.26 8.32
C HIS A 141 -15.55 2.43 7.01
N PHE A 142 -14.31 1.94 6.95
CA PHE A 142 -13.51 2.06 5.74
C PHE A 142 -13.91 1.02 4.73
N ARG A 143 -14.57 1.48 3.66
CA ARG A 143 -15.01 0.63 2.55
C ARG A 143 -13.87 -0.17 1.91
N ILE A 144 -12.69 0.45 1.77
CA ILE A 144 -11.47 -0.21 1.30
C ILE A 144 -11.15 -1.45 2.15
N MET A 145 -11.25 -1.35 3.48
CA MET A 145 -10.98 -2.48 4.37
C MET A 145 -12.02 -3.59 4.22
N ASN A 146 -13.29 -3.24 4.06
CA ASN A 146 -14.36 -4.21 3.92
C ASN A 146 -14.31 -4.96 2.58
N LEU A 147 -13.89 -4.28 1.50
CA LEU A 147 -13.77 -4.86 0.17
C LEU A 147 -12.47 -5.63 -0.05
N PHE A 148 -11.38 -5.18 0.59
CA PHE A 148 -10.04 -5.74 0.44
C PHE A 148 -9.42 -6.15 1.79
N PRO A 149 -10.09 -6.98 2.60
CA PRO A 149 -9.68 -7.25 3.98
C PRO A 149 -8.32 -7.96 4.10
N ASP A 150 -7.93 -8.71 3.06
CA ASP A 150 -6.69 -9.48 2.97
C ASP A 150 -5.64 -8.81 2.07
N SER A 151 -5.89 -7.59 1.59
CA SER A 151 -4.94 -6.87 0.73
C SER A 151 -3.97 -6.03 1.55
N PRO A 152 -2.67 -6.39 1.62
CA PRO A 152 -1.69 -5.57 2.33
C PRO A 152 -1.50 -4.20 1.67
N VAL A 153 -1.67 -4.10 0.36
CA VAL A 153 -1.58 -2.84 -0.40
C VAL A 153 -2.74 -1.91 -0.05
N ALA A 154 -3.95 -2.45 0.13
CA ALA A 154 -5.11 -1.67 0.55
C ALA A 154 -4.91 -1.07 1.94
N MET A 155 -4.41 -1.88 2.89
CA MET A 155 -4.07 -1.41 4.24
C MET A 155 -2.96 -0.35 4.19
N SER A 156 -1.98 -0.51 3.32
CA SER A 156 -0.89 0.46 3.16
C SER A 156 -1.39 1.81 2.63
N HIS A 157 -2.33 1.84 1.67
CA HIS A 157 -2.96 3.09 1.22
C HIS A 157 -3.70 3.80 2.35
N LEU A 158 -4.44 3.06 3.18
CA LEU A 158 -5.12 3.63 4.35
C LEU A 158 -4.11 4.16 5.39
N ALA A 159 -3.02 3.43 5.65
CA ALA A 159 -1.97 3.88 6.55
C ALA A 159 -1.30 5.17 6.04
N LEU A 160 -0.97 5.22 4.74
CA LEU A 160 -0.39 6.38 4.09
C LEU A 160 -1.32 7.58 4.11
N HIS A 161 -2.63 7.38 3.94
CA HIS A 161 -3.63 8.45 3.97
C HIS A 161 -3.56 9.28 5.27
N TYR A 162 -3.24 8.65 6.40
CA TYR A 162 -3.08 9.29 7.71
C TYR A 162 -1.62 9.60 8.09
N THR A 163 -0.67 9.48 7.16
CA THR A 163 0.76 9.68 7.42
C THR A 163 1.32 10.85 6.60
N PRO A 164 2.10 11.77 7.21
CA PRO A 164 2.88 12.77 6.47
C PRO A 164 4.14 12.09 5.91
N LEU A 165 3.99 11.42 4.77
CA LEU A 165 5.03 10.55 4.20
C LEU A 165 6.33 11.31 3.94
N HIS A 166 6.26 12.52 3.39
CA HIS A 166 7.42 13.38 3.17
C HIS A 166 8.27 13.55 4.43
N THR A 167 7.60 13.95 5.51
CA THR A 167 8.18 14.24 6.81
C THR A 167 8.77 12.97 7.43
N LEU A 168 8.03 11.85 7.36
CA LEU A 168 8.48 10.55 7.84
C LEU A 168 9.75 10.08 7.13
N LEU A 169 9.80 10.17 5.79
CA LEU A 169 10.96 9.80 4.99
C LEU A 169 12.14 10.73 5.27
N SER A 170 11.91 12.04 5.35
CA SER A 170 12.96 13.01 5.64
C SER A 170 13.65 12.67 6.95
N VAL A 171 12.88 12.37 7.97
CA VAL A 171 13.38 12.11 9.31
C VAL A 171 14.05 10.74 9.41
N SER A 172 13.43 9.67 8.91
CA SER A 172 14.01 8.31 8.92
C SER A 172 15.22 8.15 8.00
N GLY A 173 15.26 8.90 6.90
CA GLY A 173 16.31 8.85 5.89
C GLY A 173 17.47 9.81 6.12
N ASP A 174 17.65 10.39 7.32
CA ASP A 174 18.68 11.39 7.59
C ASP A 174 18.68 12.55 6.58
N SER A 175 17.54 13.22 6.39
CA SER A 175 17.27 14.29 5.42
C SER A 175 17.08 13.85 3.95
N TRP A 176 16.97 12.56 3.64
CA TRP A 176 16.70 12.09 2.28
C TRP A 176 15.24 11.71 2.06
N VAL A 177 14.64 12.23 0.98
CA VAL A 177 13.27 11.94 0.54
C VAL A 177 13.28 11.65 -0.96
N PHE A 178 12.85 10.46 -1.37
CA PHE A 178 12.81 10.04 -2.78
C PHE A 178 14.11 10.33 -3.56
N ASN A 179 15.27 9.97 -2.99
CA ASN A 179 16.61 10.26 -3.52
C ASN A 179 16.97 11.76 -3.64
N LYS A 180 16.25 12.65 -2.95
CA LYS A 180 16.56 14.08 -2.86
C LYS A 180 16.88 14.45 -1.42
N LYS A 181 17.99 15.15 -1.22
CA LYS A 181 18.38 15.63 0.10
C LYS A 181 17.70 16.95 0.44
N VAL A 182 17.11 17.04 1.63
CA VAL A 182 16.66 18.29 2.26
C VAL A 182 17.92 19.07 2.64
N LEU A 183 18.19 20.16 1.93
CA LEU A 183 19.46 20.88 2.03
C LEU A 183 19.52 21.82 3.23
N GLN A 184 18.39 22.40 3.62
CA GLN A 184 18.35 23.37 4.71
C GLN A 184 18.09 22.67 6.04
N ALA A 185 18.92 22.97 7.04
CA ALA A 185 18.76 22.44 8.39
C ALA A 185 17.46 22.90 9.05
N THR A 186 16.97 24.09 8.70
CA THR A 186 15.69 24.64 9.17
C THR A 186 14.52 23.78 8.73
N ASP A 187 14.49 23.39 7.46
CA ASP A 187 13.44 22.55 6.88
C ASP A 187 13.45 21.16 7.54
N PHE A 188 14.65 20.60 7.76
CA PHE A 188 14.78 19.32 8.46
C PHE A 188 14.27 19.39 9.90
N MET A 189 14.58 20.45 10.65
CA MET A 189 14.05 20.67 12.01
C MET A 189 12.53 20.87 12.01
N GLU A 190 11.97 21.50 10.98
CA GLU A 190 10.53 21.63 10.82
C GLU A 190 9.88 20.26 10.59
N HIS A 191 10.47 19.43 9.72
CA HIS A 191 9.99 18.06 9.53
C HIS A 191 10.03 17.24 10.83
N GLN A 192 11.08 17.36 11.62
CA GLN A 192 11.15 16.70 12.93
C GLN A 192 9.99 17.11 13.85
N ARG A 193 9.70 18.42 13.95
CA ARG A 193 8.58 18.95 14.74
C ARG A 193 7.22 18.51 14.21
N GLU A 194 7.05 18.48 12.90
CA GLU A 194 5.81 18.00 12.26
C GLU A 194 5.58 16.51 12.55
N LEU A 195 6.63 15.69 12.49
CA LEU A 195 6.52 14.26 12.81
C LEU A 195 6.21 14.04 14.29
N GLU A 196 6.78 14.85 15.18
CA GLU A 196 6.45 14.82 16.61
C GLU A 196 4.97 15.16 16.85
N LYS A 197 4.46 16.23 16.24
CA LYS A 197 3.04 16.59 16.31
C LYS A 197 2.13 15.50 15.76
N TRP A 198 2.52 14.87 14.66
CA TRP A 198 1.77 13.75 14.10
C TRP A 198 1.74 12.56 15.04
N ARG A 199 2.88 12.17 15.62
CA ARG A 199 2.99 11.05 16.57
C ARG A 199 2.01 11.19 17.73
N ASP A 200 1.84 12.42 18.22
CA ASP A 200 1.01 12.75 19.37
C ASP A 200 -0.48 13.00 18.99
N SER A 201 -0.86 12.77 17.73
CA SER A 201 -2.24 12.95 17.25
C SER A 201 -2.96 11.62 17.01
N GLY A 202 -4.29 11.68 16.89
CA GLY A 202 -5.11 10.52 16.53
C GLY A 202 -4.75 9.92 15.16
N SER A 203 -4.21 10.74 14.24
CA SER A 203 -3.79 10.27 12.90
C SER A 203 -2.71 9.19 13.00
N ALA A 204 -1.76 9.30 13.95
CA ALA A 204 -0.72 8.30 14.10
C ALA A 204 -1.26 6.96 14.61
N ALA A 205 -2.27 6.97 15.48
CA ALA A 205 -2.93 5.74 15.94
C ALA A 205 -3.67 5.04 14.80
N VAL A 206 -4.42 5.79 13.97
CA VAL A 206 -5.11 5.26 12.79
C VAL A 206 -4.12 4.71 11.77
N ALA A 207 -3.06 5.48 11.45
CA ALA A 207 -2.01 5.05 10.53
C ALA A 207 -1.33 3.76 11.03
N THR A 208 -1.07 3.67 12.33
CA THR A 208 -0.43 2.50 12.95
C THR A 208 -1.31 1.25 12.90
N ALA A 209 -2.63 1.39 13.11
CA ALA A 209 -3.58 0.28 13.00
C ALA A 209 -3.50 -0.38 11.61
N PHE A 210 -3.59 0.45 10.57
CA PHE A 210 -3.51 -0.01 9.19
C PHE A 210 -2.11 -0.51 8.80
N ALA A 211 -1.04 0.16 9.26
CA ALA A 211 0.33 -0.27 9.00
C ALA A 211 0.63 -1.63 9.64
N ALA A 212 0.19 -1.86 10.88
CA ALA A 212 0.35 -3.14 11.55
C ALA A 212 -0.39 -4.27 10.82
N ARG A 213 -1.61 -3.98 10.34
CA ARG A 213 -2.39 -4.94 9.53
C ARG A 213 -1.74 -5.22 8.17
N ALA A 214 -1.21 -4.20 7.49
CA ALA A 214 -0.44 -4.36 6.26
C ALA A 214 0.78 -5.26 6.48
N LEU A 215 1.58 -5.00 7.52
CA LEU A 215 2.77 -5.81 7.86
C LEU A 215 2.41 -7.24 8.25
N ASN A 216 1.32 -7.44 9.00
CA ASN A 216 0.83 -8.78 9.32
C ASN A 216 0.53 -9.57 8.02
N LEU A 217 -0.14 -8.95 7.06
CA LEU A 217 -0.48 -9.55 5.76
C LEU A 217 0.76 -9.79 4.87
N PHE A 218 1.61 -8.77 4.66
CA PHE A 218 2.82 -8.90 3.84
C PHE A 218 3.77 -9.99 4.36
N LEU A 219 3.99 -10.03 5.68
CA LEU A 219 4.93 -10.97 6.30
C LEU A 219 4.26 -12.31 6.66
N GLY A 220 2.93 -12.38 6.58
CA GLY A 220 2.11 -13.51 7.00
C GLY A 220 2.37 -13.90 8.45
N LEU A 221 2.31 -12.93 9.37
CA LEU A 221 2.70 -13.10 10.78
C LEU A 221 1.79 -14.05 11.54
N SER A 222 0.50 -14.13 11.20
CA SER A 222 -0.44 -15.08 11.78
C SER A 222 0.03 -16.54 11.69
N ARG A 223 0.83 -16.89 10.67
CA ARG A 223 1.41 -18.23 10.52
C ARG A 223 2.44 -18.58 11.61
N TYR A 224 3.06 -17.57 12.21
CA TYR A 224 4.02 -17.75 13.30
C TYR A 224 3.33 -17.95 14.65
N ALA A 225 2.10 -17.44 14.82
CA ALA A 225 1.28 -17.66 16.01
C ALA A 225 0.60 -19.04 16.03
N SER A 226 0.17 -19.56 14.86
CA SER A 226 -0.54 -20.85 14.75
C SER A 226 0.34 -22.11 14.83
N LYS A 227 1.58 -22.03 15.32
CA LYS A 227 2.44 -23.22 15.51
C LYS A 227 1.94 -24.19 16.60
N ASP A 228 0.86 -23.85 17.31
CA ASP A 228 0.18 -24.73 18.27
C ASP A 228 -1.01 -25.52 17.68
N GLY A 229 -0.97 -25.90 16.40
CA GLY A 229 -1.71 -27.09 15.93
C GLY A 229 -3.07 -26.89 15.27
N SER A 230 -3.33 -25.75 14.62
CA SER A 230 -4.47 -25.60 13.72
C SER A 230 -4.06 -24.80 12.50
N ALA A 231 -3.93 -25.48 11.35
CA ALA A 231 -3.67 -24.84 10.08
C ALA A 231 -4.84 -23.91 9.74
N SER A 232 -4.62 -22.59 9.81
CA SER A 232 -5.66 -21.65 9.38
C SER A 232 -5.92 -21.84 7.89
N SER A 233 -7.22 -21.96 7.56
CA SER A 233 -7.75 -22.13 6.22
C SER A 233 -7.65 -20.82 5.44
N ILE A 234 -6.44 -20.36 5.14
CA ILE A 234 -6.25 -19.34 4.11
C ILE A 234 -6.43 -20.06 2.76
N PRO A 235 -7.40 -19.67 1.91
CA PRO A 235 -7.65 -20.35 0.65
C PRO A 235 -6.37 -20.44 -0.21
N PRO A 236 -6.08 -21.62 -0.81
CA PRO A 236 -4.82 -21.88 -1.53
C PRO A 236 -4.61 -21.01 -2.79
N ARG A 237 -5.61 -20.22 -3.22
CA ARG A 237 -5.48 -19.28 -4.35
C ARG A 237 -4.66 -18.04 -3.99
N PHE A 238 -4.71 -17.55 -2.74
CA PHE A 238 -3.84 -16.45 -2.28
C PHE A 238 -2.41 -16.91 -1.94
N GLN A 239 -2.19 -18.22 -1.80
CA GLN A 239 -0.87 -18.79 -1.48
C GLN A 239 0.03 -18.95 -2.71
N ARG A 240 -0.54 -19.00 -3.92
CA ARG A 240 0.20 -19.20 -5.18
C ARG A 240 0.48 -17.91 -5.98
N ALA A 241 -0.01 -16.78 -5.50
CA ALA A 241 0.11 -15.46 -6.13
C ALA A 241 0.71 -14.40 -5.19
N GLN A 242 1.59 -14.76 -4.24
CA GLN A 242 2.61 -13.83 -3.77
C GLN A 242 3.67 -13.62 -4.86
N GLN A 243 3.23 -13.26 -6.08
CA GLN A 243 4.10 -12.46 -6.94
C GLN A 243 4.25 -11.15 -6.17
N LYS A 244 5.42 -10.95 -5.58
CA LYS A 244 5.77 -9.66 -4.99
C LYS A 244 5.57 -8.62 -6.08
N ASP A 245 4.57 -7.77 -5.93
CA ASP A 245 4.43 -6.64 -6.85
C ASP A 245 5.66 -5.76 -6.68
N ILE A 246 6.03 -5.02 -7.72
CA ILE A 246 7.21 -4.16 -7.71
C ILE A 246 7.15 -3.13 -6.58
N SER A 247 5.97 -2.82 -6.06
CA SER A 247 5.73 -1.88 -4.97
C SER A 247 5.58 -2.50 -3.58
N ASP A 248 5.50 -3.83 -3.45
CA ASP A 248 5.29 -4.49 -2.14
C ASP A 248 6.39 -4.15 -1.14
N PHE A 249 7.64 -4.05 -1.63
CA PHE A 249 8.77 -3.67 -0.79
C PHE A 249 8.56 -2.28 -0.16
N TRP A 250 7.96 -1.37 -0.94
CA TRP A 250 7.74 0.00 -0.53
C TRP A 250 6.61 0.07 0.49
N GLY A 251 5.54 -0.71 0.31
CA GLY A 251 4.49 -0.92 1.32
C GLY A 251 5.04 -1.45 2.65
N ILE A 252 5.89 -2.49 2.60
CA ILE A 252 6.57 -3.03 3.80
C ILE A 252 7.43 -1.96 4.47
N TYR A 253 8.21 -1.22 3.68
CA TYR A 253 9.11 -0.19 4.18
C TYR A 253 8.35 0.94 4.89
N VAL A 254 7.37 1.57 4.22
CA VAL A 254 6.64 2.71 4.80
C VAL A 254 5.80 2.30 6.00
N CYS A 255 5.16 1.11 5.98
CA CYS A 255 4.41 0.64 7.15
C CYS A 255 5.32 0.37 8.35
N ALA A 256 6.53 -0.15 8.13
CA ALA A 256 7.51 -0.32 9.21
C ALA A 256 7.98 1.03 9.78
N LEU A 257 8.17 2.04 8.92
CA LEU A 257 8.50 3.39 9.37
C LEU A 257 7.36 4.04 10.17
N ILE A 258 6.10 3.83 9.79
CA ILE A 258 4.93 4.30 10.55
C ILE A 258 4.94 3.70 11.96
N CYS A 259 5.07 2.38 12.08
CA CYS A 259 5.14 1.70 13.39
C CYS A 259 6.35 2.16 14.21
N TRP A 260 7.49 2.40 13.56
CA TRP A 260 8.69 2.94 14.21
C TRP A 260 8.47 4.35 14.76
N ALA A 261 7.96 5.26 13.95
CA ALA A 261 7.76 6.65 14.32
C ALA A 261 6.71 6.79 15.44
N PHE A 262 5.63 6.01 15.38
CA PHE A 262 4.64 5.94 16.45
C PHE A 262 5.24 5.47 17.78
N GLY A 263 6.14 4.48 17.74
CA GLY A 263 6.87 3.99 18.91
C GLY A 263 8.08 4.83 19.32
N HIS A 264 8.41 5.91 18.61
CA HIS A 264 9.63 6.68 18.83
C HIS A 264 9.43 7.80 19.85
N ILE A 265 10.10 7.67 21.01
CA ILE A 265 9.93 8.58 22.15
C ILE A 265 11.22 9.39 22.42
N GLY A 266 12.22 9.27 21.55
CA GLY A 266 13.48 10.02 21.67
C GLY A 266 14.24 9.76 22.98
N ILE A 267 14.05 8.59 23.59
CA ILE A 267 14.87 8.13 24.71
C ILE A 267 16.06 7.39 24.14
N SER A 268 17.27 7.72 24.59
CA SER A 268 18.49 7.05 24.12
C SER A 268 18.40 5.54 24.40
N ARG A 269 18.55 4.70 23.36
CA ARG A 269 18.57 3.23 23.47
C ARG A 269 19.69 2.69 24.36
N THR A 270 20.58 3.54 24.86
CA THR A 270 21.53 3.16 25.92
C THR A 270 20.83 2.66 27.18
N GLU A 271 19.55 3.00 27.39
CA GLU A 271 18.77 2.58 28.56
C GLU A 271 17.73 1.47 28.28
N THR A 272 17.34 1.26 27.03
CA THR A 272 16.26 0.32 26.64
C THR A 272 16.73 -0.72 25.63
N LYS A 273 16.66 -2.00 26.03
CA LYS A 273 16.92 -3.13 25.12
C LYS A 273 15.96 -3.08 23.93
N ALA A 274 16.49 -3.34 22.73
CA ALA A 274 15.70 -3.48 21.52
C ALA A 274 14.55 -4.50 21.72
N PRO A 275 13.35 -4.27 21.16
CA PRO A 275 12.27 -5.25 21.22
C PRO A 275 12.71 -6.58 20.63
N THR A 276 12.39 -7.68 21.32
CA THR A 276 12.66 -9.02 20.78
C THR A 276 11.78 -9.27 19.56
N ARG A 277 12.26 -10.11 18.63
CA ARG A 277 11.47 -10.52 17.45
C ARG A 277 10.09 -11.07 17.82
N LYS A 278 10.00 -11.86 18.89
CA LYS A 278 8.73 -12.42 19.39
C LYS A 278 7.79 -11.32 19.89
N ALA A 279 8.30 -10.36 20.65
CA ALA A 279 7.52 -9.22 21.14
C ALA A 279 7.02 -8.35 19.98
N ALA A 280 7.86 -8.08 18.98
CA ALA A 280 7.48 -7.32 17.79
C ALA A 280 6.38 -8.02 16.97
N ILE A 281 6.48 -9.35 16.78
CA ILE A 281 5.44 -10.14 16.10
C ILE A 281 4.13 -10.06 16.88
N GLN A 282 4.17 -10.29 18.20
CA GLN A 282 2.97 -10.26 19.03
C GLN A 282 2.32 -8.87 19.00
N TRP A 283 3.11 -7.81 19.14
CA TRP A 283 2.63 -6.43 19.07
C TRP A 283 1.95 -6.13 17.73
N LEU A 284 2.54 -6.54 16.60
CA LEU A 284 1.91 -6.34 15.28
C LEU A 284 0.58 -7.11 15.16
N LEU A 285 0.51 -8.32 15.71
CA LEU A 285 -0.73 -9.10 15.71
C LEU A 285 -1.81 -8.43 16.56
N ASP A 286 -1.46 -8.02 17.78
CA ASP A 286 -2.39 -7.36 18.70
C ASP A 286 -2.90 -6.05 18.08
N VAL A 287 -2.00 -5.15 17.68
CA VAL A 287 -2.33 -3.85 17.08
C VAL A 287 -3.10 -4.00 15.77
N SER A 288 -2.84 -5.04 14.97
CA SER A 288 -3.61 -5.28 13.73
C SER A 288 -5.09 -5.60 13.96
N SER A 289 -5.46 -5.94 15.20
CA SER A 289 -6.84 -6.27 15.61
C SER A 289 -7.49 -5.21 16.50
N MET A 290 -6.75 -4.18 16.92
CA MET A 290 -7.24 -3.11 17.79
C MET A 290 -7.86 -1.96 17.00
N GLU A 291 -8.85 -1.30 17.57
CA GLU A 291 -9.37 -0.05 17.02
C GLU A 291 -8.42 1.13 17.31
N PRO A 292 -8.38 2.17 16.46
CA PRO A 292 -7.46 3.29 16.61
C PRO A 292 -7.49 3.98 17.97
N GLY A 293 -8.67 4.17 18.57
CA GLY A 293 -8.78 4.75 19.92
C GLY A 293 -8.05 3.94 21.00
N GLN A 294 -8.05 2.60 20.90
CA GLN A 294 -7.33 1.74 21.84
C GLN A 294 -5.81 1.84 21.65
N ILE A 295 -5.37 2.04 20.40
CA ILE A 295 -3.94 2.21 20.06
C ILE A 295 -3.42 3.55 20.58
N GLU A 296 -4.23 4.60 20.50
CA GLU A 296 -3.91 5.92 21.03
C GLU A 296 -3.64 5.88 22.55
N GLU A 297 -4.47 5.15 23.29
CA GLU A 297 -4.42 4.98 24.74
C GLU A 297 -3.26 4.08 25.24
N MET A 298 -2.52 3.42 24.33
CA MET A 298 -1.42 2.54 24.70
C MET A 298 -0.35 3.26 25.54
N THR A 299 0.25 2.53 26.48
CA THR A 299 1.34 3.11 27.27
C THR A 299 2.56 3.37 26.38
N VAL A 300 3.38 4.35 26.76
CA VAL A 300 4.69 4.65 26.19
C VAL A 300 5.53 3.39 25.98
N ARG A 301 5.52 2.46 26.95
CA ARG A 301 6.27 1.20 26.88
C ARG A 301 5.73 0.25 25.82
N ASP A 302 4.41 0.16 25.69
CA ASP A 302 3.79 -0.70 24.68
C ASP A 302 4.00 -0.14 23.27
N LYS A 303 3.89 1.19 23.09
CA LYS A 303 4.19 1.85 21.80
C LYS A 303 5.62 1.59 21.35
N GLN A 304 6.60 1.61 22.26
CA GLN A 304 8.02 1.35 21.96
C GLN A 304 8.28 -0.04 21.35
N VAL A 305 7.46 -1.06 21.66
CA VAL A 305 7.59 -2.40 21.07
C VAL A 305 7.38 -2.35 19.55
N GLY A 306 6.56 -1.42 19.06
CA GLY A 306 6.29 -1.19 17.63
C GLY A 306 7.54 -0.86 16.80
N SER A 307 8.59 -0.30 17.42
CA SER A 307 9.89 -0.09 16.76
C SER A 307 10.53 -1.40 16.26
N GLY A 308 10.16 -2.55 16.84
CA GLY A 308 10.59 -3.86 16.38
C GLY A 308 10.12 -4.23 14.97
N ALA A 309 9.10 -3.55 14.44
CA ALA A 309 8.64 -3.71 13.06
C ALA A 309 9.75 -3.49 12.03
N VAL A 310 10.69 -2.57 12.32
CA VAL A 310 11.87 -2.28 11.49
C VAL A 310 12.71 -3.54 11.23
N SER A 311 13.01 -4.29 12.29
CA SER A 311 13.83 -5.51 12.20
C SER A 311 13.15 -6.60 11.38
N LEU A 312 11.82 -6.71 11.49
CA LEU A 312 11.01 -7.67 10.74
C LEU A 312 10.96 -7.31 9.25
N ALA A 313 10.72 -6.04 8.95
CA ALA A 313 10.71 -5.51 7.59
C ALA A 313 12.08 -5.66 6.93
N ARG A 314 13.17 -5.27 7.61
CA ARG A 314 14.54 -5.42 7.09
C ARG A 314 14.83 -6.88 6.74
N ALA A 315 14.57 -7.81 7.67
CA ALA A 315 14.82 -9.23 7.44
C ALA A 315 13.99 -9.83 6.29
N ALA A 316 12.83 -9.23 5.98
CA ALA A 316 12.02 -9.60 4.82
C ALA A 316 12.60 -9.05 3.52
N LEU A 317 12.95 -7.75 3.50
CA LEU A 317 13.42 -7.03 2.31
C LEU A 317 14.85 -7.36 1.92
N GLU A 318 15.74 -7.66 2.87
CA GLU A 318 17.13 -8.03 2.59
C GLU A 318 17.24 -9.27 1.69
N LYS A 319 16.30 -10.21 1.82
CA LYS A 319 16.25 -11.41 0.97
C LYS A 319 16.02 -11.08 -0.49
N ASP A 320 15.28 -10.02 -0.77
CA ASP A 320 14.94 -9.57 -2.12
C ASP A 320 15.97 -8.58 -2.68
N CYS A 321 16.73 -7.94 -1.79
CA CYS A 321 17.79 -7.00 -2.15
C CYS A 321 19.08 -7.69 -2.68
N LEU A 322 19.15 -9.03 -2.59
CA LEU A 322 20.31 -9.81 -3.06
C LEU A 322 20.52 -9.60 -4.56
N GLY A 323 21.64 -8.97 -4.93
CA GLY A 323 22.04 -8.72 -6.32
C GLY A 323 22.03 -7.26 -6.77
N GLY A 324 21.65 -6.30 -5.91
CA GLY A 324 21.93 -4.86 -6.11
C GLY A 324 21.22 -4.20 -7.30
N ARG A 325 20.12 -4.79 -7.79
CA ARG A 325 19.43 -4.31 -9.02
C ARG A 325 18.45 -3.16 -8.79
N ASN A 326 17.99 -2.95 -7.55
CA ASN A 326 17.05 -1.89 -7.19
C ASN A 326 17.65 -0.98 -6.11
N ILE A 327 18.01 0.25 -6.51
CA ILE A 327 18.65 1.24 -5.65
C ILE A 327 17.72 1.69 -4.51
N LEU A 328 16.43 1.85 -4.79
CA LEU A 328 15.44 2.26 -3.77
C LEU A 328 15.27 1.19 -2.69
N LEU A 329 15.25 -0.09 -3.09
CA LEU A 329 15.19 -1.19 -2.15
C LEU A 329 16.45 -1.26 -1.28
N ALA A 330 17.63 -1.07 -1.88
CA ALA A 330 18.90 -1.06 -1.15
C ALA A 330 18.98 0.11 -0.16
N ASP A 331 18.53 1.31 -0.56
CA ASP A 331 18.45 2.48 0.30
C ASP A 331 17.48 2.25 1.48
N ALA A 332 16.27 1.74 1.19
CA ALA A 332 15.29 1.38 2.22
C ALA A 332 15.85 0.38 3.24
N VAL A 333 16.53 -0.68 2.78
CA VAL A 333 17.21 -1.65 3.67
C VAL A 333 18.30 -0.96 4.51
N GLY A 334 19.07 -0.05 3.91
CA GLY A 334 20.08 0.73 4.61
C GLY A 334 19.50 1.61 5.72
N VAL A 335 18.38 2.29 5.44
CA VAL A 335 17.64 3.08 6.43
C VAL A 335 17.13 2.19 7.57
N LEU A 336 16.46 1.07 7.26
CA LEU A 336 15.94 0.16 8.28
C LEU A 336 17.08 -0.40 9.16
N LYS A 337 18.25 -0.67 8.58
CA LYS A 337 19.42 -1.12 9.35
C LYS A 337 19.90 -0.06 10.34
N LYS A 338 20.04 1.20 9.93
CA LYS A 338 20.39 2.31 10.83
C LYS A 338 19.38 2.49 11.97
N LEU A 339 18.09 2.40 11.65
CA LEU A 339 17.02 2.49 12.64
C LEU A 339 17.08 1.33 13.64
N GLU A 340 17.39 0.11 13.19
CA GLU A 340 17.59 -1.06 14.07
C GLU A 340 18.84 -0.95 14.94
N GLU A 341 19.90 -0.33 14.47
CA GLU A 341 21.16 -0.09 15.21
C GLU A 341 21.02 1.06 16.22
N GLY A 342 20.08 1.99 15.99
CA GLY A 342 19.79 3.09 16.90
C GLY A 342 20.74 4.28 16.74
N ASP A 343 21.42 4.37 15.60
CA ASP A 343 22.30 5.50 15.30
C ASP A 343 21.49 6.81 15.22
N ASN A 344 21.92 7.81 16.00
CA ASN A 344 21.64 9.24 15.89
C ASN A 344 20.23 9.83 16.17
N TYR A 345 19.18 9.08 16.48
CA TYR A 345 17.86 9.70 16.78
C TYR A 345 17.65 9.95 18.29
N ARG A 346 18.28 11.00 18.83
CA ARG A 346 18.18 11.39 20.25
C ARG A 346 16.88 12.11 20.64
N ARG A 347 16.00 12.34 19.68
CA ARG A 347 14.64 12.92 19.67
C ARG A 347 14.46 13.46 18.24
N PHE A 348 13.23 13.48 17.73
CA PHE A 348 12.95 14.41 16.64
C PHE A 348 12.94 15.82 17.23
#